data_AF-A0A440U3Y4-F1
#
_entry.id   AF-A0A440U3Y4-F1
#
_cell.length_a   1.000
_cell.length_b   1.000
_cell.length_c   1.000
_cell.angle_alpha   90.00
_cell.angle_beta   90.00
_cell.angle_gamma   90.00
#
_symmetry.space_group_name_H-M   'P 1'
#
loop_
_entity.id
_entity.type
_entity.pdbx_description
1 polymer ?
#
loop_
_entity_poly.entity_id
_entity_poly.type
_entity_poly.pdbx_seq_one_letter_code
_entity_poly.pdbx_strand_id
1 'polypeptide(L)'
;MTESKSMILGCAGKSLTREEINFYRNECPWGFILFARNIGETEQIRDLVAAMRDCIERPDAPVFIDQEGGRVQRLRPPLAPNYPAGGALGALWRNDHDAGNRAAWLMARLHAFDLLRYGITADCLPVLDVPIEGASDVIGARAYGKEPRSVIELGRAAAEGLMSGGVLPVMKHIPGHGRAFADTHFELPTVDASMSDLQRHDFAPFRELNHLPMAMTAHVVYSAIDPKNPATTSGKVIDEIIRGEIGFDGLLMSDDTSMKALSGDFPTKAAAILAAGCDLVLHCNGVFEEMAGIAARTTGLEGTSLQRAQRALTYIKNRDRADEAEIRAEFATYFDGVA
;
A
#
# COMPACT_ATOMS: atom_id res chain seq x y z
N MET A 1 14.83 4.68 -19.31
CA MET A 1 14.55 3.69 -18.25
C MET A 1 14.62 2.33 -18.89
N THR A 2 15.35 1.40 -18.29
CA THR A 2 15.25 -0.03 -18.64
C THR A 2 13.77 -0.44 -18.54
N GLU A 3 13.28 -1.17 -19.53
CA GLU A 3 11.89 -1.64 -19.59
C GLU A 3 11.60 -2.47 -18.35
N SER A 4 10.94 -1.87 -17.36
CA SER A 4 10.56 -2.59 -16.15
C SER A 4 9.22 -3.26 -16.38
N LYS A 5 9.11 -4.53 -15.99
CA LYS A 5 7.84 -5.24 -16.06
C LYS A 5 6.83 -4.69 -15.05
N SER A 6 5.56 -4.82 -15.39
CA SER A 6 4.39 -4.36 -14.64
C SER A 6 4.14 -5.15 -13.34
N MET A 7 5.16 -5.28 -12.49
CA MET A 7 5.11 -6.05 -11.26
C MET A 7 5.99 -5.47 -10.14
N ILE A 8 5.57 -5.73 -8.90
CA ILE A 8 6.32 -5.51 -7.67
C ILE A 8 6.51 -6.85 -6.99
N LEU A 9 7.76 -7.22 -6.68
CA LEU A 9 8.09 -8.53 -6.13
C LEU A 9 8.75 -8.44 -4.74
N GLY A 10 8.36 -9.31 -3.82
CA GLY A 10 9.11 -9.54 -2.59
C GLY A 10 10.21 -10.60 -2.77
N CYS A 11 10.90 -10.94 -1.69
CA CYS A 11 11.90 -12.03 -1.67
C CYS A 11 11.66 -12.98 -0.50
N ALA A 12 12.26 -14.18 -0.58
CA ALA A 12 12.01 -15.26 0.36
C ALA A 12 12.56 -14.95 1.77
N GLY A 13 13.73 -14.29 1.85
CA GLY A 13 14.45 -14.10 3.11
C GLY A 13 15.16 -12.76 3.25
N LYS A 14 16.17 -12.73 4.12
CA LYS A 14 16.94 -11.53 4.52
C LYS A 14 18.08 -11.16 3.56
N SER A 15 18.29 -11.96 2.53
CA SER A 15 19.31 -11.78 1.51
C SER A 15 18.83 -12.44 0.24
N LEU A 16 19.20 -11.89 -0.91
CA LEU A 16 18.83 -12.51 -2.19
C LEU A 16 19.67 -13.75 -2.45
N THR A 17 19.01 -14.82 -2.87
CA THR A 17 19.67 -16.00 -3.43
C THR A 17 20.21 -15.70 -4.83
N ARG A 18 21.16 -16.51 -5.29
CA ARG A 18 21.67 -16.39 -6.68
C ARG A 18 20.56 -16.56 -7.73
N GLU A 19 19.58 -17.39 -7.42
CA GLU A 19 18.42 -17.64 -8.27
C GLU A 19 17.52 -16.40 -8.35
N GLU A 20 17.16 -15.80 -7.21
CA GLU A 20 16.42 -14.51 -7.17
C GLU A 20 17.18 -13.40 -7.90
N ILE A 21 18.49 -13.28 -7.69
CA ILE A 21 19.34 -12.29 -8.38
C ILE A 21 19.26 -12.44 -9.89
N ASN A 22 19.41 -13.65 -10.40
CA ASN A 22 19.35 -13.91 -11.85
C ASN A 22 17.95 -13.67 -12.40
N PHE A 23 16.93 -14.07 -11.65
CA PHE A 23 15.54 -13.88 -12.03
C PHE A 23 15.18 -12.40 -12.10
N TYR A 24 15.47 -11.61 -11.06
CA TYR A 24 15.20 -10.18 -11.08
C TYR A 24 15.95 -9.47 -12.20
N ARG A 25 17.23 -9.82 -12.44
CA ARG A 25 18.00 -9.26 -13.56
C ARG A 25 17.35 -9.51 -14.92
N ASN A 26 16.77 -10.69 -15.12
CA ASN A 26 16.15 -11.05 -16.39
C ASN A 26 14.74 -10.47 -16.55
N GLU A 27 13.99 -10.39 -15.45
CA GLU A 27 12.58 -10.00 -15.47
C GLU A 27 12.33 -8.52 -15.15
N CYS A 28 13.32 -7.82 -14.58
CA CYS A 28 13.31 -6.39 -14.29
C CYS A 28 11.99 -5.90 -13.67
N PRO A 29 11.59 -6.37 -12.46
CA PRO A 29 10.40 -5.83 -11.78
C PRO A 29 10.49 -4.31 -11.61
N TRP A 30 9.34 -3.63 -11.63
CA TRP A 30 9.30 -2.18 -11.47
C TRP A 30 9.73 -1.72 -10.08
N GLY A 31 9.42 -2.51 -9.05
CA GLY A 31 9.83 -2.26 -7.66
C GLY A 31 9.84 -3.54 -6.84
N PHE A 32 10.19 -3.41 -5.56
CA PHE A 32 10.25 -4.53 -4.62
C PHE A 32 9.42 -4.24 -3.36
N ILE A 33 9.05 -5.26 -2.59
CA ILE A 33 8.36 -5.08 -1.31
C ILE A 33 9.00 -5.91 -0.19
N LEU A 34 9.14 -5.32 0.99
CA LEU A 34 9.66 -5.98 2.19
C LEU A 34 8.54 -6.31 3.18
N PHE A 35 8.66 -7.49 3.79
CA PHE A 35 7.81 -7.99 4.87
C PHE A 35 8.65 -8.35 6.09
N ALA A 36 8.00 -8.69 7.20
CA ALA A 36 8.66 -9.00 8.47
C ALA A 36 9.77 -10.06 8.34
N ARG A 37 9.60 -11.05 7.47
CA ARG A 37 10.63 -12.09 7.21
C ARG A 37 11.92 -11.56 6.59
N ASN A 38 11.87 -10.38 5.96
CA ASN A 38 13.01 -9.72 5.33
C ASN A 38 13.74 -8.77 6.29
N ILE A 39 13.17 -8.52 7.48
CA ILE A 39 13.69 -7.56 8.46
C ILE A 39 14.61 -8.27 9.47
N GLY A 40 15.87 -7.85 9.49
CA GLY A 40 16.89 -8.23 10.47
C GLY A 40 17.56 -6.99 11.05
N GLU A 41 18.88 -6.95 11.03
CA GLU A 41 19.64 -5.79 11.54
C GLU A 41 19.78 -4.68 10.49
N THR A 42 20.16 -3.48 10.94
CA THR A 42 20.22 -2.27 10.11
C THR A 42 21.03 -2.46 8.83
N GLU A 43 22.24 -3.01 8.94
CA GLU A 43 23.13 -3.25 7.80
C GLU A 43 22.52 -4.26 6.83
N GLN A 44 21.92 -5.35 7.35
CA GLN A 44 21.30 -6.37 6.52
C GLN A 44 20.15 -5.83 5.67
N ILE A 45 19.29 -4.96 6.24
CA ILE A 45 18.16 -4.40 5.48
C ILE A 45 18.69 -3.49 4.36
N ARG A 46 19.70 -2.67 4.66
CA ARG A 46 20.36 -1.80 3.66
C ARG A 46 20.99 -2.61 2.53
N ASP A 47 21.70 -3.69 2.88
CA ASP A 47 22.33 -4.58 1.91
C ASP A 47 21.29 -5.30 1.04
N LEU A 48 20.18 -5.75 1.62
CA LEU A 48 19.08 -6.36 0.87
C LEU A 48 18.46 -5.38 -0.14
N VAL A 49 18.18 -4.14 0.28
CA VAL A 49 17.62 -3.10 -0.58
C VAL A 49 18.61 -2.69 -1.68
N ALA A 50 19.89 -2.58 -1.36
CA ALA A 50 20.93 -2.32 -2.35
C ALA A 50 21.02 -3.46 -3.37
N ALA A 51 21.07 -4.71 -2.91
CA ALA A 51 21.12 -5.88 -3.78
C ALA A 51 19.91 -5.95 -4.73
N MET A 52 18.69 -5.67 -4.24
CA MET A 52 17.49 -5.61 -5.08
C MET A 52 17.62 -4.62 -6.24
N ARG A 53 18.08 -3.40 -5.96
CA ARG A 53 18.28 -2.34 -6.95
C ARG A 53 19.41 -2.65 -7.92
N ASP A 54 20.52 -3.17 -7.40
CA ASP A 54 21.71 -3.50 -8.18
C ASP A 54 21.43 -4.64 -9.16
N CYS A 55 20.60 -5.63 -8.78
CA CYS A 55 20.23 -6.75 -9.65
C CYS A 55 19.55 -6.31 -10.95
N ILE A 56 18.82 -5.19 -10.91
CA ILE A 56 18.06 -4.67 -12.06
C ILE A 56 18.66 -3.37 -12.61
N GLU A 57 19.84 -2.96 -12.12
CA GLU A 57 20.53 -1.72 -12.51
C GLU A 57 19.65 -0.47 -12.39
N ARG A 58 18.75 -0.45 -11.39
CA ARG A 58 17.84 0.67 -11.12
C ARG A 58 18.01 1.19 -9.70
N PRO A 59 18.93 2.15 -9.47
CA PRO A 59 19.13 2.74 -8.15
C PRO A 59 17.91 3.51 -7.64
N ASP A 60 16.97 3.86 -8.54
CA ASP A 60 15.73 4.56 -8.22
C ASP A 60 14.51 3.63 -8.10
N ALA A 61 14.70 2.30 -8.17
CA ALA A 61 13.58 1.38 -8.03
C ALA A 61 12.92 1.54 -6.64
N PRO A 62 11.59 1.73 -6.59
CA PRO A 62 10.89 1.88 -5.33
C PRO A 62 10.92 0.57 -4.56
N VAL A 63 11.15 0.69 -3.26
CA VAL A 63 11.03 -0.41 -2.31
C VAL A 63 9.91 -0.08 -1.34
N PHE A 64 8.89 -0.93 -1.35
CA PHE A 64 7.68 -0.83 -0.59
C PHE A 64 7.82 -1.54 0.75
N ILE A 65 7.01 -1.12 1.71
CA ILE A 65 6.79 -1.79 2.99
C ILE A 65 5.33 -1.59 3.38
N ASP A 66 4.92 -2.28 4.44
CA ASP A 66 3.61 -2.12 5.06
C ASP A 66 3.78 -1.66 6.51
N GLN A 67 3.89 -0.35 6.70
CA GLN A 67 4.19 0.31 7.97
C GLN A 67 3.04 1.26 8.36
N GLU A 68 1.98 0.73 8.94
CA GLU A 68 0.80 1.53 9.35
C GLU A 68 0.84 1.99 10.81
N GLY A 69 1.51 1.21 11.66
CA GLY A 69 1.41 1.29 13.10
C GLY A 69 0.57 0.16 13.71
N GLY A 70 0.62 0.03 15.03
CA GLY A 70 -0.05 -1.04 15.77
C GLY A 70 0.39 -2.44 15.33
N ARG A 71 -0.56 -3.26 14.85
CA ARG A 71 -0.28 -4.63 14.42
C ARG A 71 0.39 -4.71 13.04
N VAL A 72 0.12 -3.75 12.15
CA VAL A 72 0.69 -3.69 10.80
C VAL A 72 1.90 -2.77 10.82
N GLN A 73 3.00 -3.32 11.29
CA GLN A 73 4.26 -2.62 11.43
C GLN A 73 5.39 -3.64 11.28
N ARG A 74 6.24 -3.49 10.25
CA ARG A 74 7.35 -4.42 9.97
C ARG A 74 8.63 -3.97 10.65
N LEU A 75 8.94 -2.68 10.65
CA LEU A 75 10.03 -2.13 11.45
C LEU A 75 9.52 -1.93 12.88
N ARG A 76 10.07 -2.70 13.82
CA ARG A 76 9.75 -2.66 15.26
C ARG A 76 11.01 -2.32 16.06
N PRO A 77 10.90 -2.05 17.37
CA PRO A 77 12.09 -1.80 18.18
C PRO A 77 13.10 -2.95 18.06
N PRO A 78 14.40 -2.66 17.92
CA PRO A 78 15.04 -1.34 18.05
C PRO A 78 15.11 -0.50 16.76
N LEU A 79 14.58 -0.97 15.62
CA LEU A 79 14.71 -0.28 14.33
C LEU A 79 13.79 0.95 14.19
N ALA A 80 12.61 0.88 14.79
CA ALA A 80 11.63 1.97 14.86
C ALA A 80 10.75 1.79 16.11
N PRO A 81 10.23 2.86 16.74
CA PRO A 81 9.31 2.74 17.87
C PRO A 81 8.04 1.99 17.50
N ASN A 82 7.32 1.45 18.49
CA ASN A 82 5.97 0.96 18.25
C ASN A 82 5.03 2.16 18.09
N TYR A 83 4.52 2.37 16.89
CA TYR A 83 3.57 3.44 16.61
C TYR A 83 2.14 3.00 16.96
N PRO A 84 1.25 3.94 17.35
CA PRO A 84 -0.14 3.63 17.59
C PRO A 84 -0.84 3.15 16.30
N ALA A 85 -1.94 2.41 16.44
CA ALA A 85 -2.79 2.07 15.29
C ALA A 85 -3.62 3.28 14.83
N GLY A 86 -4.09 3.28 13.58
CA GLY A 86 -4.91 4.36 13.02
C GLY A 86 -6.12 4.75 13.88
N GLY A 87 -6.76 3.79 14.54
CA GLY A 87 -7.91 4.06 15.41
C GLY A 87 -7.59 4.94 16.63
N ALA A 88 -6.33 4.97 17.09
CA ALA A 88 -5.90 5.85 18.17
C ALA A 88 -5.73 7.30 17.69
N LEU A 89 -5.23 7.51 16.47
CA LEU A 89 -5.24 8.83 15.81
C LEU A 89 -6.69 9.31 15.61
N GLY A 90 -7.58 8.39 15.23
CA GLY A 90 -9.01 8.61 15.18
C GLY A 90 -9.63 9.06 16.50
N ALA A 91 -9.20 8.43 17.61
CA ALA A 91 -9.67 8.79 18.93
C ALA A 91 -9.21 10.19 19.34
N LEU A 92 -7.97 10.55 19.00
CA LEU A 92 -7.47 11.91 19.20
C LEU A 92 -8.27 12.92 18.37
N TRP A 93 -8.47 12.64 17.07
CA TRP A 93 -9.24 13.49 16.17
C TRP A 93 -10.67 13.75 16.66
N ARG A 94 -11.36 12.73 17.21
CA ARG A 94 -12.71 12.91 17.75
C ARG A 94 -12.78 13.88 18.94
N ASN A 95 -11.69 14.02 19.69
CA ASN A 95 -11.61 14.94 20.81
C ASN A 95 -11.13 16.33 20.36
N ASP A 96 -10.14 16.37 19.46
CA ASP A 96 -9.55 17.56 18.87
C ASP A 96 -9.08 17.25 17.44
N HIS A 97 -9.79 17.81 16.46
CA HIS A 97 -9.57 17.55 15.04
C HIS A 97 -8.16 17.97 14.61
N ASP A 98 -7.68 19.12 15.08
CA ASP A 98 -6.38 19.67 14.70
C ASP A 98 -5.26 18.82 15.29
N ALA A 99 -5.40 18.40 16.55
CA ALA A 99 -4.47 17.48 17.19
C ALA A 99 -4.41 16.12 16.48
N GLY A 100 -5.57 15.56 16.10
CA GLY A 100 -5.63 14.29 15.36
C GLY A 100 -4.96 14.38 13.99
N ASN A 101 -5.27 15.43 13.24
CA ASN A 101 -4.66 15.69 11.92
C ASN A 101 -3.14 15.90 12.04
N ARG A 102 -2.70 16.70 13.03
CA ARG A 102 -1.27 16.93 13.27
C ARG A 102 -0.55 15.64 13.65
N ALA A 103 -1.12 14.85 14.56
CA ALA A 103 -0.53 13.58 14.98
C ALA A 103 -0.43 12.56 13.82
N ALA A 104 -1.45 12.49 12.95
CA ALA A 104 -1.41 11.61 11.77
C ALA A 104 -0.30 12.01 10.78
N TRP A 105 -0.16 13.32 10.53
CA TRP A 105 0.92 13.84 9.70
C TRP A 105 2.30 13.56 10.32
N LEU A 106 2.46 13.80 11.63
CA LEU A 106 3.72 13.57 12.35
C LEU A 106 4.11 12.09 12.32
N MET A 107 3.18 11.18 12.60
CA MET A 107 3.44 9.74 12.58
C MET A 107 3.94 9.28 11.22
N ALA A 108 3.26 9.69 10.14
CA ALA A 108 3.66 9.38 8.77
C ALA A 108 5.00 10.03 8.40
N ARG A 109 5.28 11.24 8.87
CA ARG A 109 6.58 11.90 8.66
C ARG A 109 7.71 11.17 9.40
N LEU A 110 7.43 10.59 10.57
CA LEU A 110 8.35 9.73 11.31
C LEU A 110 8.59 8.39 10.59
N HIS A 111 7.54 7.78 10.02
CA HIS A 111 7.71 6.61 9.17
C HIS A 111 8.67 6.93 8.01
N ALA A 112 8.54 8.09 7.37
CA ALA A 112 9.48 8.47 6.32
C ALA A 112 10.94 8.53 6.80
N PHE A 113 11.21 9.06 8.00
CA PHE A 113 12.56 9.02 8.58
C PHE A 113 13.05 7.60 8.82
N ASP A 114 12.22 6.76 9.45
CA ASP A 114 12.57 5.38 9.79
C ASP A 114 12.84 4.54 8.53
N LEU A 115 12.01 4.67 7.51
CA LEU A 115 12.08 3.88 6.27
C LEU A 115 13.25 4.26 5.38
N LEU A 116 13.51 5.56 5.22
CA LEU A 116 14.52 6.05 4.29
C LEU A 116 15.96 5.70 4.71
N ARG A 117 16.21 5.47 6.00
CA ARG A 117 17.49 4.96 6.53
C ARG A 117 17.89 3.62 5.89
N TYR A 118 16.90 2.86 5.43
CA TYR A 118 17.06 1.56 4.80
C TYR A 118 16.89 1.60 3.28
N GLY A 119 16.65 2.78 2.69
CA GLY A 119 16.36 2.92 1.27
C GLY A 119 14.95 2.49 0.87
N ILE A 120 14.05 2.24 1.84
CA ILE A 120 12.63 1.98 1.62
C ILE A 120 11.95 3.32 1.30
N THR A 121 11.26 3.38 0.16
CA THR A 121 10.86 4.64 -0.49
C THR A 121 9.38 4.72 -0.82
N ALA A 122 8.62 3.66 -0.52
CA ALA A 122 7.18 3.63 -0.62
C ALA A 122 6.60 2.90 0.58
N ASP A 123 5.42 3.34 1.03
CA ASP A 123 4.73 2.74 2.16
C ASP A 123 3.26 2.51 1.80
N CYS A 124 2.73 1.35 2.17
CA CYS A 124 1.35 0.97 1.92
C CYS A 124 0.42 1.62 2.95
N LEU A 125 0.41 2.95 2.98
CA LEU A 125 -0.34 3.83 3.87
C LEU A 125 -0.71 5.09 3.07
N PRO A 126 -1.91 5.69 3.23
CA PRO A 126 -2.92 5.49 4.27
C PRO A 126 -3.92 4.33 4.07
N VAL A 127 -4.50 3.84 5.16
CA VAL A 127 -5.71 2.98 5.14
C VAL A 127 -6.94 3.89 5.06
N LEU A 128 -7.65 3.84 3.93
CA LEU A 128 -8.84 4.65 3.65
C LEU A 128 -10.15 3.87 3.78
N ASP A 129 -10.08 2.66 4.31
CA ASP A 129 -11.24 1.83 4.58
C ASP A 129 -12.07 2.42 5.74
N VAL A 130 -13.40 2.40 5.58
CA VAL A 130 -14.35 2.91 6.59
C VAL A 130 -15.17 1.74 7.15
N PRO A 131 -14.83 1.21 8.34
CA PRO A 131 -15.59 0.11 8.94
C PRO A 131 -17.00 0.52 9.33
N ILE A 132 -17.93 -0.43 9.18
CA ILE A 132 -19.28 -0.35 9.75
C ILE A 132 -19.41 -1.28 10.96
N GLU A 133 -20.52 -1.16 11.67
CA GLU A 133 -20.85 -2.09 12.75
C GLU A 133 -21.00 -3.52 12.21
N GLY A 134 -20.37 -4.48 12.89
CA GLY A 134 -20.36 -5.90 12.50
C GLY A 134 -19.40 -6.28 11.38
N ALA A 135 -18.64 -5.33 10.81
CA ALA A 135 -17.61 -5.66 9.82
C ALA A 135 -16.44 -6.46 10.43
N SER A 136 -15.69 -7.16 9.58
CA SER A 136 -14.53 -7.94 9.97
C SER A 136 -13.43 -7.10 10.64
N ASP A 137 -12.75 -7.68 11.63
CA ASP A 137 -11.61 -7.06 12.33
C ASP A 137 -10.32 -7.01 11.48
N VAL A 138 -10.37 -7.43 10.20
CA VAL A 138 -9.25 -7.25 9.24
C VAL A 138 -8.87 -5.79 9.08
N ILE A 139 -9.85 -4.89 9.06
CA ILE A 139 -9.58 -3.46 9.13
C ILE A 139 -9.49 -3.05 10.60
N GLY A 140 -10.54 -3.27 11.39
CA GLY A 140 -10.49 -3.13 12.85
C GLY A 140 -9.85 -1.81 13.31
N ALA A 141 -8.86 -1.92 14.20
CA ALA A 141 -8.11 -0.77 14.72
C ALA A 141 -7.17 -0.08 13.72
N ARG A 142 -7.01 -0.61 12.49
CA ARG A 142 -6.20 0.03 11.42
C ARG A 142 -6.91 1.25 10.83
N ALA A 143 -8.23 1.22 10.76
CA ALA A 143 -9.00 2.36 10.27
C ALA A 143 -8.90 3.55 11.23
N TYR A 144 -8.84 4.75 10.65
CA TYR A 144 -8.87 6.00 11.39
C TYR A 144 -10.22 6.27 12.07
N GLY A 145 -11.31 5.67 11.59
CA GLY A 145 -12.64 5.87 12.16
C GLY A 145 -13.71 5.13 11.39
N LYS A 146 -14.96 5.26 11.87
CA LYS A 146 -16.15 4.66 11.23
C LYS A 146 -16.92 5.64 10.32
N GLU A 147 -16.43 6.87 10.20
CA GLU A 147 -17.05 7.93 9.41
C GLU A 147 -16.12 8.40 8.29
N PRO A 148 -16.61 8.56 7.05
CA PRO A 148 -15.78 8.97 5.92
C PRO A 148 -14.98 10.23 6.20
N ARG A 149 -15.56 11.22 6.90
CA ARG A 149 -14.90 12.49 7.22
C ARG A 149 -13.58 12.29 7.97
N SER A 150 -13.59 11.52 9.07
CA SER A 150 -12.37 11.25 9.84
C SER A 150 -11.30 10.54 9.02
N VAL A 151 -11.72 9.61 8.15
CA VAL A 151 -10.81 8.84 7.29
C VAL A 151 -10.22 9.72 6.19
N ILE A 152 -10.99 10.64 5.62
CA ILE A 152 -10.53 11.64 4.66
C ILE A 152 -9.47 12.56 5.28
N GLU A 153 -9.78 13.17 6.44
CA GLU A 153 -8.89 14.16 7.06
C GLU A 153 -7.58 13.51 7.53
N LEU A 154 -7.67 12.39 8.25
CA LEU A 154 -6.49 11.68 8.79
C LEU A 154 -5.70 10.96 7.70
N GLY A 155 -6.38 10.38 6.71
CA GLY A 155 -5.73 9.75 5.56
C GLY A 155 -4.96 10.76 4.70
N ARG A 156 -5.52 11.97 4.49
CA ARG A 156 -4.83 13.08 3.84
C ARG A 156 -3.57 13.46 4.61
N ALA A 157 -3.70 13.70 5.91
CA ALA A 157 -2.58 14.08 6.76
C ALA A 157 -1.45 13.03 6.74
N ALA A 158 -1.80 11.73 6.81
CA ALA A 158 -0.82 10.65 6.72
C ALA A 158 -0.14 10.60 5.34
N ALA A 159 -0.88 10.72 4.24
CA ALA A 159 -0.28 10.74 2.90
C ALA A 159 0.66 11.94 2.72
N GLU A 160 0.27 13.12 3.18
CA GLU A 160 1.08 14.33 3.14
C GLU A 160 2.35 14.22 4.02
N GLY A 161 2.26 13.57 5.18
CA GLY A 161 3.42 13.32 6.04
C GLY A 161 4.47 12.41 5.38
N LEU A 162 4.03 11.33 4.73
CA LEU A 162 4.91 10.45 3.95
C LEU A 162 5.58 11.22 2.79
N MET A 163 4.78 11.94 2.00
CA MET A 163 5.27 12.70 0.84
C MET A 163 6.22 13.82 1.26
N SER A 164 5.99 14.49 2.39
CA SER A 164 6.89 15.53 2.91
C SER A 164 8.26 14.97 3.27
N GLY A 165 8.32 13.71 3.70
CA GLY A 165 9.56 12.99 3.93
C GLY A 165 10.17 12.35 2.69
N GLY A 166 9.50 12.40 1.52
CA GLY A 166 9.93 11.74 0.28
C GLY A 166 9.71 10.23 0.26
N VAL A 167 8.67 9.75 0.94
CA VAL A 167 8.16 8.39 0.82
C VAL A 167 6.84 8.43 0.06
N LEU A 168 6.71 7.54 -0.93
CA LEU A 168 5.55 7.42 -1.80
C LEU A 168 4.39 6.74 -1.07
N PRO A 169 3.26 7.43 -0.81
CA PRO A 169 2.10 6.82 -0.17
C PRO A 169 1.33 5.95 -1.17
N VAL A 170 0.79 4.83 -0.68
CA VAL A 170 -0.17 4.00 -1.40
C VAL A 170 -1.44 3.89 -0.58
N MET A 171 -2.51 4.55 -1.03
CA MET A 171 -3.80 4.43 -0.36
C MET A 171 -4.42 3.05 -0.59
N LYS A 172 -5.09 2.50 0.44
CA LYS A 172 -5.69 1.16 0.35
C LYS A 172 -6.92 0.98 1.23
N HIS A 173 -7.81 0.03 0.93
CA HIS A 173 -7.81 -0.84 -0.26
C HIS A 173 -8.95 -0.37 -1.18
N ILE A 174 -8.62 0.21 -2.34
CA ILE A 174 -9.61 0.85 -3.23
C ILE A 174 -10.51 -0.20 -3.91
N PRO A 175 -11.84 -0.02 -3.99
CA PRO A 175 -12.63 1.14 -3.58
C PRO A 175 -13.20 1.09 -2.16
N GLY A 176 -12.79 0.14 -1.31
CA GLY A 176 -13.10 0.14 0.13
C GLY A 176 -13.36 -1.26 0.69
N HIS A 177 -12.53 -1.70 1.63
CA HIS A 177 -12.63 -2.99 2.30
C HIS A 177 -13.40 -2.92 3.64
N GLY A 178 -13.64 -1.72 4.17
CA GLY A 178 -14.16 -1.50 5.53
C GLY A 178 -15.47 -2.23 5.86
N ARG A 179 -16.31 -2.51 4.86
CA ARG A 179 -17.60 -3.19 5.03
C ARG A 179 -17.58 -4.70 4.86
N ALA A 180 -16.44 -5.31 4.52
CA ALA A 180 -16.35 -6.75 4.36
C ALA A 180 -16.64 -7.46 5.69
N PHE A 181 -17.55 -8.44 5.66
CA PHE A 181 -17.88 -9.26 6.83
C PHE A 181 -16.94 -10.44 7.04
N ALA A 182 -16.18 -10.82 6.01
CA ALA A 182 -15.23 -11.94 6.04
C ALA A 182 -13.78 -11.45 5.97
N ASP A 183 -12.88 -12.29 6.49
CA ASP A 183 -11.43 -12.08 6.40
C ASP A 183 -10.91 -12.56 5.04
N THR A 184 -10.31 -11.64 4.26
CA THR A 184 -9.67 -11.91 2.95
C THR A 184 -8.55 -12.94 3.01
N HIS A 185 -7.99 -13.23 4.19
CA HIS A 185 -6.95 -14.25 4.33
C HIS A 185 -7.50 -15.69 4.24
N PHE A 186 -8.82 -15.89 4.34
CA PHE A 186 -9.44 -17.21 4.37
C PHE A 186 -10.55 -17.42 3.33
N GLU A 187 -11.38 -16.40 3.07
CA GLU A 187 -12.47 -16.47 2.09
C GLU A 187 -12.55 -15.15 1.30
N LEU A 188 -13.10 -15.20 0.08
CA LEU A 188 -13.31 -14.01 -0.73
C LEU A 188 -14.49 -13.20 -0.14
N PRO A 189 -14.26 -12.04 0.50
CA PRO A 189 -15.35 -11.28 1.09
C PRO A 189 -16.27 -10.72 0.01
N THR A 190 -17.57 -10.78 0.29
CA THR A 190 -18.61 -10.16 -0.50
C THR A 190 -19.25 -9.01 0.26
N VAL A 191 -19.57 -7.96 -0.46
CA VAL A 191 -20.03 -6.67 0.02
C VAL A 191 -21.35 -6.37 -0.68
N ASP A 192 -22.46 -6.53 0.05
CA ASP A 192 -23.83 -6.51 -0.48
C ASP A 192 -24.58 -5.18 -0.36
N ALA A 193 -23.88 -4.08 -0.05
CA ALA A 193 -24.55 -2.78 0.03
C ALA A 193 -24.96 -2.26 -1.34
N SER A 194 -25.94 -1.37 -1.32
CA SER A 194 -26.38 -0.66 -2.49
C SER A 194 -25.25 0.23 -3.05
N MET A 195 -25.28 0.48 -4.35
CA MET A 195 -24.37 1.43 -5.00
C MET A 195 -24.41 2.81 -4.33
N SER A 196 -25.58 3.24 -3.87
CA SER A 196 -25.76 4.54 -3.20
C SER A 196 -25.06 4.60 -1.84
N ASP A 197 -25.04 3.49 -1.09
CA ASP A 197 -24.32 3.43 0.18
C ASP A 197 -22.81 3.39 -0.07
N LEU A 198 -22.36 2.58 -1.03
CA LEU A 198 -20.96 2.54 -1.46
C LEU A 198 -20.45 3.93 -1.85
N GLN A 199 -21.19 4.67 -2.68
CA GLN A 199 -20.82 6.04 -3.11
C GLN A 199 -20.73 7.06 -1.97
N ARG A 200 -21.60 6.94 -0.96
CA ARG A 200 -21.65 7.88 0.18
C ARG A 200 -20.66 7.54 1.27
N HIS A 201 -20.28 6.28 1.42
CA HIS A 201 -19.52 5.79 2.56
C HIS A 201 -18.15 5.23 2.13
N ASP A 202 -18.12 4.07 1.48
CA ASP A 202 -16.89 3.34 1.15
C ASP A 202 -16.01 4.11 0.13
N PHE A 203 -16.62 4.67 -0.91
CA PHE A 203 -15.90 5.32 -2.01
C PHE A 203 -15.49 6.75 -1.68
N ALA A 204 -16.14 7.36 -0.69
CA ALA A 204 -15.99 8.78 -0.39
C ALA A 204 -14.54 9.17 -0.05
N PRO A 205 -13.80 8.42 0.81
CA PRO A 205 -12.40 8.73 1.07
C PRO A 205 -11.50 8.66 -0.16
N PHE A 206 -11.69 7.63 -0.99
CA PHE A 206 -10.90 7.46 -2.20
C PHE A 206 -11.21 8.54 -3.24
N ARG A 207 -12.47 8.99 -3.35
CA ARG A 207 -12.87 10.09 -4.23
C ARG A 207 -12.24 11.42 -3.81
N GLU A 208 -12.23 11.73 -2.52
CA GLU A 208 -11.62 12.96 -2.00
C GLU A 208 -10.09 12.96 -2.10
N LEU A 209 -9.48 11.77 -2.12
CA LEU A 209 -8.02 11.56 -2.17
C LEU A 209 -7.55 10.97 -3.51
N ASN A 210 -8.35 11.10 -4.58
CA ASN A 210 -8.05 10.53 -5.90
C ASN A 210 -6.81 11.14 -6.59
N HIS A 211 -6.30 12.26 -6.07
CA HIS A 211 -5.09 12.94 -6.51
C HIS A 211 -3.81 12.29 -5.98
N LEU A 212 -3.91 11.34 -5.03
CA LEU A 212 -2.75 10.60 -4.52
C LEU A 212 -2.07 9.80 -5.65
N PRO A 213 -0.75 9.61 -5.58
CA PRO A 213 0.00 9.05 -6.71
C PRO A 213 -0.23 7.56 -6.94
N MET A 214 -0.59 6.80 -5.90
CA MET A 214 -0.74 5.34 -5.96
C MET A 214 -1.91 4.84 -5.11
N ALA A 215 -2.52 3.75 -5.56
CA ALA A 215 -3.54 3.02 -4.82
C ALA A 215 -3.39 1.50 -4.98
N MET A 216 -3.84 0.74 -3.97
CA MET A 216 -3.87 -0.72 -3.94
C MET A 216 -5.32 -1.22 -3.95
N THR A 217 -5.68 -2.10 -4.89
CA THR A 217 -7.06 -2.63 -5.03
C THR A 217 -7.44 -3.58 -3.90
N ALA A 218 -8.72 -3.70 -3.58
CA ALA A 218 -9.21 -4.70 -2.62
C ALA A 218 -9.55 -6.05 -3.28
N HIS A 219 -9.17 -7.17 -2.66
CA HIS A 219 -9.70 -8.50 -3.02
C HIS A 219 -11.11 -8.70 -2.47
N VAL A 220 -12.07 -7.88 -2.92
CA VAL A 220 -13.45 -7.82 -2.41
C VAL A 220 -14.44 -7.83 -3.56
N VAL A 221 -15.48 -8.66 -3.46
CA VAL A 221 -16.61 -8.71 -4.41
C VAL A 221 -17.66 -7.69 -3.99
N TYR A 222 -18.06 -6.80 -4.90
CA TYR A 222 -19.11 -5.81 -4.69
C TYR A 222 -20.34 -6.22 -5.50
N SER A 223 -21.31 -6.88 -4.88
CA SER A 223 -22.40 -7.56 -5.60
C SER A 223 -23.31 -6.60 -6.38
N ALA A 224 -23.42 -5.34 -5.94
CA ALA A 224 -24.12 -4.29 -6.67
C ALA A 224 -23.44 -3.85 -7.97
N ILE A 225 -22.17 -4.20 -8.19
CA ILE A 225 -21.34 -3.73 -9.32
C ILE A 225 -20.94 -4.93 -10.18
N ASP A 226 -20.14 -5.84 -9.63
CA ASP A 226 -19.74 -7.10 -10.25
C ASP A 226 -19.83 -8.23 -9.21
N PRO A 227 -20.89 -9.05 -9.26
CA PRO A 227 -21.08 -10.14 -8.30
C PRO A 227 -20.18 -11.36 -8.55
N LYS A 228 -19.39 -11.36 -9.64
CA LYS A 228 -18.57 -12.53 -10.02
C LYS A 228 -17.10 -12.37 -9.67
N ASN A 229 -16.59 -11.14 -9.79
CA ASN A 229 -15.15 -10.90 -9.65
C ASN A 229 -14.89 -9.89 -8.52
N PRO A 230 -13.82 -10.09 -7.75
CA PRO A 230 -13.35 -9.04 -6.84
C PRO A 230 -12.84 -7.83 -7.61
N ALA A 231 -12.79 -6.67 -6.95
CA ALA A 231 -12.33 -5.42 -7.55
C ALA A 231 -10.97 -5.56 -8.26
N THR A 232 -10.02 -6.27 -7.66
CA THR A 232 -8.68 -6.54 -8.23
C THR A 232 -8.69 -7.21 -9.60
N THR A 233 -9.71 -8.01 -9.94
CA THR A 233 -9.84 -8.70 -11.24
C THR A 233 -11.12 -8.35 -11.99
N SER A 234 -11.81 -7.28 -11.57
CA SER A 234 -13.04 -6.83 -12.22
C SER A 234 -12.77 -5.58 -13.05
N GLY A 235 -12.72 -5.75 -14.38
CA GLY A 235 -12.63 -4.60 -15.30
C GLY A 235 -13.77 -3.62 -15.12
N LYS A 236 -14.96 -4.10 -14.74
CA LYS A 236 -16.11 -3.26 -14.44
C LYS A 236 -15.87 -2.37 -13.21
N VAL A 237 -15.38 -2.94 -12.11
CA VAL A 237 -15.06 -2.14 -10.91
C VAL A 237 -13.93 -1.16 -11.20
N ILE A 238 -12.88 -1.59 -11.90
CA ILE A 238 -11.76 -0.70 -12.20
C ILE A 238 -12.20 0.45 -13.13
N ASP A 239 -12.86 0.16 -14.24
CA ASP A 239 -13.22 1.19 -15.22
C ASP A 239 -14.36 2.09 -14.73
N GLU A 240 -15.48 1.52 -14.29
CA GLU A 240 -16.68 2.31 -13.93
C GLU A 240 -16.53 3.00 -12.58
N ILE A 241 -15.81 2.40 -11.63
CA ILE A 241 -15.75 2.88 -10.25
C ILE A 241 -14.42 3.55 -9.95
N ILE A 242 -13.30 2.83 -10.10
CA ILE A 242 -11.99 3.37 -9.70
C ILE A 242 -11.57 4.50 -10.64
N ARG A 243 -11.62 4.28 -11.95
CA ARG A 243 -11.27 5.28 -12.97
C ARG A 243 -12.44 6.26 -13.23
N GLY A 244 -13.68 5.78 -13.15
CA GLY A 244 -14.91 6.56 -13.37
C GLY A 244 -15.37 7.36 -12.14
N GLU A 245 -16.22 6.77 -11.30
CA GLU A 245 -16.88 7.42 -10.16
C GLU A 245 -15.89 8.07 -9.16
N ILE A 246 -14.81 7.37 -8.81
CA ILE A 246 -13.76 7.87 -7.91
C ILE A 246 -12.84 8.86 -8.64
N GLY A 247 -12.64 8.66 -9.95
CA GLY A 247 -11.75 9.51 -10.75
C GLY A 247 -10.26 9.31 -10.46
N PHE A 248 -9.85 8.14 -9.94
CA PHE A 248 -8.45 7.86 -9.64
C PHE A 248 -7.64 7.63 -10.92
N ASP A 249 -6.77 8.58 -11.26
CA ASP A 249 -5.85 8.46 -12.40
C ASP A 249 -4.43 8.01 -11.99
N GLY A 250 -4.14 7.86 -10.69
CA GLY A 250 -2.83 7.41 -10.21
C GLY A 250 -2.46 5.97 -10.63
N LEU A 251 -1.26 5.56 -10.25
CA LEU A 251 -0.77 4.20 -10.52
C LEU A 251 -1.52 3.19 -9.64
N LEU A 252 -2.20 2.23 -10.26
CA LEU A 252 -3.02 1.25 -9.58
C LEU A 252 -2.28 -0.09 -9.50
N MET A 253 -2.05 -0.59 -8.30
CA MET A 253 -1.50 -1.93 -8.09
C MET A 253 -2.53 -2.86 -7.47
N SER A 254 -2.39 -4.17 -7.72
CA SER A 254 -3.16 -5.15 -6.98
C SER A 254 -2.75 -5.20 -5.51
N ASP A 255 -3.64 -5.63 -4.62
CA ASP A 255 -3.22 -6.25 -3.36
C ASP A 255 -2.51 -7.59 -3.64
N ASP A 256 -1.90 -8.18 -2.62
CA ASP A 256 -0.98 -9.30 -2.77
C ASP A 256 -1.65 -10.52 -3.41
N THR A 257 -1.08 -10.98 -4.53
CA THR A 257 -1.53 -12.18 -5.25
C THR A 257 -1.36 -13.47 -4.45
N SER A 258 -0.47 -13.47 -3.44
CA SER A 258 -0.23 -14.63 -2.57
C SER A 258 -1.33 -14.84 -1.52
N MET A 259 -2.23 -13.87 -1.34
CA MET A 259 -3.41 -14.03 -0.51
C MET A 259 -4.38 -15.07 -1.10
N LYS A 260 -5.03 -15.83 -0.22
CA LYS A 260 -5.96 -16.90 -0.60
C LYS A 260 -7.27 -16.42 -1.24
N ALA A 261 -7.55 -15.11 -1.17
CA ALA A 261 -8.77 -14.52 -1.72
C ALA A 261 -8.90 -14.72 -3.24
N LEU A 262 -7.81 -14.65 -4.00
CA LEU A 262 -7.85 -14.86 -5.44
C LEU A 262 -7.72 -16.35 -5.78
N SER A 263 -8.65 -16.86 -6.58
CA SER A 263 -8.61 -18.22 -7.13
C SER A 263 -7.67 -18.34 -8.33
N GLY A 264 -7.20 -19.56 -8.62
CA GLY A 264 -6.38 -19.86 -9.80
C GLY A 264 -4.88 -19.85 -9.52
N ASP A 265 -4.09 -20.20 -10.53
CA ASP A 265 -2.63 -20.15 -10.49
C ASP A 265 -2.11 -18.70 -10.68
N PHE A 266 -0.84 -18.47 -10.33
CA PHE A 266 -0.23 -17.14 -10.42
C PHE A 266 -0.22 -16.53 -11.84
N PRO A 267 0.08 -17.30 -12.91
CA PRO A 267 -0.07 -16.79 -14.27
C PRO A 267 -1.49 -16.29 -14.58
N THR A 268 -2.52 -17.06 -14.19
CA THR A 268 -3.92 -16.69 -14.43
C THR A 268 -4.29 -15.45 -13.62
N LYS A 269 -3.87 -15.37 -12.35
CA LYS A 269 -4.05 -14.17 -11.51
C LYS A 269 -3.43 -12.93 -12.14
N ALA A 270 -2.16 -12.99 -12.53
CA ALA A 270 -1.47 -11.85 -13.14
C ALA A 270 -2.16 -11.38 -14.42
N ALA A 271 -2.56 -12.31 -15.29
CA ALA A 271 -3.27 -11.97 -16.53
C ALA A 271 -4.63 -11.32 -16.25
N ALA A 272 -5.39 -11.84 -15.28
CA ALA A 272 -6.69 -11.29 -14.90
C ALA A 272 -6.59 -9.88 -14.28
N ILE A 273 -5.58 -9.65 -13.43
CA ILE A 273 -5.30 -8.35 -12.79
C ILE A 273 -5.00 -7.28 -13.83
N LEU A 274 -4.09 -7.58 -14.76
CA LEU A 274 -3.72 -6.65 -15.83
C LEU A 274 -4.87 -6.42 -16.82
N ALA A 275 -5.58 -7.49 -17.19
CA ALA A 275 -6.75 -7.39 -18.08
C ALA A 275 -7.90 -6.59 -17.47
N ALA A 276 -8.02 -6.57 -16.14
CA ALA A 276 -8.99 -5.75 -15.44
C ALA A 276 -8.60 -4.25 -15.41
N GLY A 277 -7.35 -3.89 -15.70
CA GLY A 277 -6.90 -2.48 -15.76
C GLY A 277 -6.03 -2.02 -14.58
N CYS A 278 -5.53 -2.94 -13.76
CA CYS A 278 -4.42 -2.62 -12.86
C CYS A 278 -3.15 -2.34 -13.66
N ASP A 279 -2.35 -1.37 -13.22
CA ASP A 279 -1.08 -1.02 -13.85
C ASP A 279 0.06 -1.93 -13.38
N LEU A 280 -0.03 -2.48 -12.17
CA LEU A 280 1.00 -3.32 -11.54
C LEU A 280 0.40 -4.54 -10.83
N VAL A 281 1.10 -5.67 -10.91
CA VAL A 281 0.81 -6.88 -10.12
C VAL A 281 1.73 -6.94 -8.91
N LEU A 282 1.15 -7.06 -7.70
CA LEU A 282 1.91 -7.22 -6.46
C LEU A 282 2.02 -8.69 -6.07
N HIS A 283 3.24 -9.13 -5.78
CA HIS A 283 3.50 -10.46 -5.24
C HIS A 283 4.50 -10.40 -4.08
N CYS A 284 4.03 -10.71 -2.88
CA CYS A 284 4.77 -10.34 -1.68
C CYS A 284 5.68 -11.43 -1.13
N ASN A 285 5.32 -12.71 -1.17
CA ASN A 285 5.96 -13.74 -0.32
C ASN A 285 7.36 -14.18 -0.80
N GLY A 286 7.70 -13.95 -2.07
CA GLY A 286 8.98 -14.28 -2.67
C GLY A 286 9.18 -15.76 -2.98
N VAL A 287 8.10 -16.55 -3.09
CA VAL A 287 8.17 -17.94 -3.55
C VAL A 287 8.48 -17.94 -5.05
N PHE A 288 9.56 -18.62 -5.43
CA PHE A 288 10.14 -18.50 -6.76
C PHE A 288 9.18 -18.91 -7.88
N GLU A 289 8.51 -20.05 -7.74
CA GLU A 289 7.57 -20.58 -8.73
C GLU A 289 6.37 -19.63 -8.94
N GLU A 290 5.94 -18.99 -7.86
CA GLU A 290 4.85 -18.00 -7.87
C GLU A 290 5.30 -16.74 -8.62
N MET A 291 6.47 -16.21 -8.28
CA MET A 291 7.10 -15.07 -8.97
C MET A 291 7.29 -15.33 -10.47
N ALA A 292 7.80 -16.50 -10.83
CA ALA A 292 7.99 -16.90 -12.23
C ALA A 292 6.64 -16.96 -12.97
N GLY A 293 5.59 -17.44 -12.31
CA GLY A 293 4.24 -17.44 -12.85
C GLY A 293 3.70 -16.04 -13.13
N ILE A 294 3.92 -15.09 -12.22
CA ILE A 294 3.58 -13.67 -12.42
C ILE A 294 4.39 -13.07 -13.58
N ALA A 295 5.70 -13.29 -13.60
CA ALA A 295 6.62 -12.73 -14.61
C ALA A 295 6.31 -13.22 -16.03
N ALA A 296 5.82 -14.44 -16.18
CA ALA A 296 5.41 -15.02 -17.46
C ALA A 296 4.22 -14.32 -18.12
N ARG A 297 3.48 -13.49 -17.38
CA ARG A 297 2.25 -12.81 -17.86
C ARG A 297 2.31 -11.30 -17.74
N THR A 298 3.33 -10.76 -17.08
CA THR A 298 3.59 -9.32 -17.00
C THR A 298 4.47 -8.88 -18.16
N THR A 299 4.23 -7.67 -18.63
CA THR A 299 4.94 -7.06 -19.76
C THR A 299 5.60 -5.76 -19.31
N GLY A 300 6.49 -5.20 -20.13
CA GLY A 300 7.08 -3.90 -19.85
C GLY A 300 5.99 -2.84 -19.67
N LEU A 301 6.15 -1.95 -18.68
CA LEU A 301 5.27 -0.80 -18.53
C LEU A 301 5.32 0.07 -19.79
N GLU A 302 4.15 0.35 -20.36
CA GLU A 302 3.99 1.13 -21.58
C GLU A 302 2.78 2.07 -21.52
N GLY A 303 2.71 3.04 -22.45
CA GLY A 303 1.56 3.96 -22.56
C GLY A 303 1.21 4.66 -21.23
N THR A 304 -0.06 4.60 -20.85
CA THR A 304 -0.59 5.27 -19.66
C THR A 304 -0.04 4.68 -18.35
N SER A 305 0.18 3.36 -18.26
CA SER A 305 0.71 2.74 -17.03
C SER A 305 2.15 3.19 -16.78
N LEU A 306 2.96 3.32 -17.84
CA LEU A 306 4.31 3.90 -17.75
C LEU A 306 4.28 5.36 -17.29
N GLN A 307 3.38 6.19 -17.83
CA GLN A 307 3.24 7.60 -17.42
C GLN A 307 2.87 7.72 -15.94
N ARG A 308 1.92 6.90 -15.47
CA ARG A 308 1.52 6.83 -14.06
C ARG A 308 2.70 6.39 -13.17
N ALA A 309 3.45 5.39 -13.60
CA ALA A 309 4.61 4.89 -12.88
C ALA A 309 5.71 5.95 -12.75
N GLN A 310 6.02 6.65 -13.84
CA GLN A 310 6.98 7.75 -13.84
C GLN A 310 6.53 8.90 -12.94
N ARG A 311 5.24 9.26 -12.99
CA ARG A 311 4.64 10.28 -12.13
C ARG A 311 4.75 9.90 -10.65
N ALA A 312 4.46 8.65 -10.31
CA ALA A 312 4.60 8.16 -8.94
C ALA A 312 6.04 8.29 -8.40
N LEU A 313 7.06 7.99 -9.22
CA LEU A 313 8.47 8.13 -8.82
C LEU A 313 8.90 9.58 -8.55
N THR A 314 8.17 10.59 -9.04
CA THR A 314 8.50 12.01 -8.76
C THR A 314 8.30 12.38 -7.28
N TYR A 315 7.42 11.68 -6.56
CA TYR A 315 7.12 11.94 -5.15
C TYR A 315 8.21 11.46 -4.18
N ILE A 316 9.13 10.59 -4.62
CA ILE A 316 10.22 10.07 -3.78
C ILE A 316 11.36 11.09 -3.62
N LYS A 317 11.43 12.08 -4.53
CA LYS A 317 12.59 13.00 -4.65
C LYS A 317 12.45 14.27 -3.81
N ASN A 318 11.23 14.64 -3.43
CA ASN A 318 10.98 15.90 -2.73
C ASN A 318 10.93 15.64 -1.23
N ARG A 319 11.89 16.19 -0.50
CA ARG A 319 11.97 16.08 0.97
C ARG A 319 12.05 17.45 1.57
N ASP A 320 11.28 17.66 2.64
CA ASP A 320 11.45 18.82 3.49
C ASP A 320 12.81 18.77 4.23
N ARG A 321 13.08 19.81 5.02
CA ARG A 321 14.25 19.90 5.90
C ARG A 321 13.86 19.81 7.38
N ALA A 322 12.77 19.10 7.69
CA ALA A 322 12.32 18.95 9.06
C ALA A 322 13.38 18.23 9.91
N ASP A 323 13.52 18.64 11.16
CA ASP A 323 14.40 18.01 12.13
C ASP A 323 13.71 16.80 12.77
N GLU A 324 14.32 15.62 12.71
CA GLU A 324 13.71 14.39 13.23
C GLU A 324 13.46 14.45 14.74
N ALA A 325 14.36 15.06 15.52
CA ALA A 325 14.22 15.13 16.97
C ALA A 325 13.05 16.05 17.35
N GLU A 326 12.86 17.16 16.64
CA GLU A 326 11.69 18.04 16.82
C GLU A 326 10.39 17.33 16.48
N ILE A 327 10.31 16.64 15.33
CA ILE A 327 9.13 15.87 14.93
C ILE A 327 8.81 14.74 15.92
N ARG A 328 9.83 14.01 16.43
CA ARG A 328 9.64 12.99 17.48
C ARG A 328 9.13 13.61 18.78
N ALA A 329 9.74 14.71 19.22
CA ALA A 329 9.35 15.39 20.45
C ALA A 329 7.92 15.90 20.38
N GLU A 330 7.50 16.46 19.25
CA GLU A 330 6.11 16.88 19.04
C GLU A 330 5.15 15.69 19.00
N PHE A 331 5.49 14.60 18.30
CA PHE A 331 4.60 13.44 18.27
C PHE A 331 4.43 12.78 19.65
N ALA A 332 5.49 12.80 20.46
CA ALA A 332 5.46 12.29 21.82
C ALA A 332 4.49 13.06 22.75
N THR A 333 4.08 14.29 22.41
CA THR A 333 3.06 15.00 23.20
C THR A 333 1.65 14.44 23.00
N TYR A 334 1.43 13.64 21.95
CA TYR A 334 0.14 13.01 21.66
C TYR A 334 0.07 11.54 22.10
N PHE A 335 1.20 10.83 22.07
CA PHE A 335 1.30 9.42 22.44
C PHE A 335 2.54 9.17 23.31
N ASP A 336 2.29 8.80 24.57
CA ASP A 336 3.33 8.40 25.52
C ASP A 336 4.01 7.10 25.03
N GLY A 337 5.18 7.19 24.39
CA GLY A 337 5.94 6.00 23.99
C GLY A 337 6.86 6.12 22.77
N VAL A 338 7.10 7.32 22.25
CA VAL A 338 7.93 7.52 21.04
C VAL A 338 9.39 7.89 21.38
N ALA A 339 9.72 8.01 22.66
CA ALA A 339 11.07 8.31 23.16
C ALA A 339 12.04 7.13 23.00
#